data_AF-A0A4Y7SII1-F1
#
_entry.id   AF-A0A4Y7SII1-F1
#
_cell.length_a   1.000
_cell.length_b   1.000
_cell.length_c   1.000
_cell.angle_alpha   90.00
_cell.angle_beta   90.00
_cell.angle_gamma   90.00
#
_symmetry.space_group_name_H-M   'P 1'
#
loop_
_entity.id
_entity.type
_entity.pdbx_description
1 polymer ?
#
loop_
_entity_poly.entity_id
_entity_poly.type
_entity_poly.pdbx_seq_one_letter_code
_entity_poly.pdbx_strand_id
1 'polypeptide(L)'
;MWFKKRSDEGPQDPAFSRDNSIPLPTIALVFTAIEAILDNWVTGEWKDSDFSAEVYRPKFDRHLWMLKDFEVKTSEAKILPRLRTHLLTKARKHAKVEEPSRTASTSTTIDYAAAMADWEGNVLSDGENGDGHGE
;
A
#
# COMPACT_ATOMS: atom_id res chain seq x y z
N MET A 1 -15.71 9.65 -1.80
CA MET A 1 -15.37 9.55 -0.36
C MET A 1 -14.48 8.32 -0.20
N TRP A 2 -13.21 8.50 0.14
CA TRP A 2 -12.22 7.41 0.25
C TRP A 2 -12.21 6.70 1.60
N PHE A 3 -12.84 7.27 2.64
CA PHE A 3 -12.97 6.65 3.96
C PHE A 3 -14.39 6.92 4.46
N LYS A 4 -15.29 5.94 4.34
CA LYS A 4 -16.71 6.12 4.65
C LYS A 4 -17.12 5.41 5.93
N LYS A 5 -16.36 4.42 6.39
CA LYS A 5 -16.69 3.60 7.58
C LYS A 5 -15.47 3.28 8.43
N ARG A 6 -15.69 3.05 9.74
CA ARG A 6 -14.65 2.62 10.70
C ARG A 6 -14.05 1.24 10.38
N SER A 7 -14.75 0.47 9.55
CA SER A 7 -14.40 -0.85 9.03
C SER A 7 -13.95 -0.82 7.56
N ASP A 8 -13.69 0.36 6.99
CA ASP A 8 -13.08 0.44 5.66
C ASP A 8 -11.66 -0.12 5.72
N GLU A 9 -11.34 -0.98 4.75
CA GLU A 9 -10.02 -1.59 4.52
C GLU A 9 -9.03 -0.56 3.94
N GLY A 10 -8.94 0.62 4.56
CA GLY A 10 -8.01 1.69 4.16
C GLY A 10 -8.01 2.03 2.65
N PRO A 11 -7.01 2.76 2.16
CA PRO A 11 -6.87 3.02 0.73
C PRO A 11 -6.24 1.79 0.04
N GLN A 12 -7.05 1.05 -0.72
CA GLN A 12 -6.62 -0.12 -1.49
C GLN A 12 -6.07 0.21 -2.89
N ASP A 13 -6.05 1.49 -3.29
CA ASP A 13 -5.63 1.88 -4.63
C ASP A 13 -4.12 1.62 -4.84
N PRO A 14 -3.73 0.69 -5.74
CA PRO A 14 -2.33 0.43 -6.05
C PRO A 14 -1.62 1.67 -6.61
N ALA A 15 -2.35 2.65 -7.17
CA ALA A 15 -1.81 3.91 -7.62
C ALA A 15 -1.15 4.72 -6.50
N PHE A 16 -1.59 4.55 -5.25
CA PHE A 16 -1.04 5.26 -4.09
C PHE A 16 0.34 4.73 -3.67
N SER A 17 0.66 3.46 -3.96
CA SER A 17 1.93 2.83 -3.56
C SER A 17 2.46 1.86 -4.63
N ARG A 18 2.53 2.31 -5.89
CA ARG A 18 2.94 1.48 -7.04
C ARG A 18 4.29 0.79 -6.87
N ASP A 19 5.24 1.44 -6.21
CA ASP A 19 6.59 0.93 -5.94
C ASP A 19 6.73 0.33 -4.52
N ASN A 20 5.60 0.04 -3.85
CA ASN A 20 5.55 -0.38 -2.45
C ASN A 20 6.30 0.57 -1.50
N SER A 21 6.23 1.87 -1.79
CA SER A 21 6.76 2.94 -0.96
C SER A 21 5.82 4.16 -0.98
N ILE A 22 5.95 5.07 0.00
CA ILE A 22 5.22 6.34 -0.06
C ILE A 22 5.81 7.23 -1.16
N PRO A 23 4.98 7.84 -2.03
CA PRO A 23 5.46 8.80 -3.03
C PRO A 23 6.11 10.04 -2.39
N LEU A 24 7.20 10.54 -2.98
CA LEU A 24 7.83 11.79 -2.51
C LEU A 24 6.87 12.99 -2.44
N PRO A 25 5.94 13.19 -3.40
CA PRO A 25 4.92 14.24 -3.29
C PRO A 25 4.07 14.12 -2.02
N THR A 26 3.77 12.92 -1.55
CA THR A 26 3.00 12.71 -0.31
C THR A 26 3.80 13.18 0.91
N ILE A 27 5.10 12.89 0.96
CA ILE A 27 5.97 13.36 2.05
C ILE A 27 6.13 14.88 2.00
N ALA A 28 6.34 15.44 0.80
CA ALA A 28 6.41 16.89 0.61
C ALA A 28 5.13 17.59 1.07
N LEU A 29 3.96 17.01 0.79
CA LEU A 29 2.67 17.53 1.25
C LEU A 29 2.56 17.53 2.78
N VAL A 30 3.00 16.46 3.45
CA VAL A 30 3.03 16.39 4.92
C VAL A 30 3.96 17.46 5.49
N PHE A 31 5.16 17.65 4.92
CA PHE A 31 6.07 18.72 5.35
C PHE A 31 5.47 20.11 5.13
N THR A 32 4.75 20.29 4.04
CA THR A 32 4.05 21.55 3.75
C THR A 32 2.94 21.81 4.77
N ALA A 33 2.18 20.79 5.16
CA ALA A 33 1.15 20.90 6.20
C ALA A 33 1.76 21.21 7.58
N ILE A 34 2.89 20.59 7.92
CA ILE A 34 3.63 20.93 9.14
C ILE A 34 4.09 22.39 9.10
N GLU A 35 4.68 22.83 7.99
CA GLU A 35 5.11 24.22 7.83
C GLU A 35 3.94 25.20 7.90
N ALA A 36 2.78 24.83 7.36
CA ALA A 36 1.56 25.65 7.48
C ALA A 36 1.10 25.82 8.93
N ILE A 37 1.11 24.73 9.71
CA ILE A 37 0.80 24.81 11.14
C ILE A 37 1.81 25.69 11.86
N LEU A 38 3.10 25.61 11.51
CA LEU A 38 4.14 26.46 12.11
C LEU A 38 3.96 27.93 11.73
N ASP A 39 3.58 28.24 10.48
CA ASP A 39 3.32 29.60 10.03
C ASP A 39 2.22 30.28 10.85
N ASN A 40 1.19 29.52 11.23
CA ASN A 40 0.09 30.01 12.07
C ASN A 40 0.54 30.45 13.47
N TRP A 41 1.75 30.07 13.90
CA TRP A 41 2.35 30.44 15.18
C TRP A 41 3.52 31.42 15.06
N VAL A 42 3.86 31.91 13.87
CA VAL A 42 5.07 32.74 13.65
C VAL A 42 5.11 34.00 14.52
N THR A 43 3.96 34.61 14.80
CA THR A 43 3.86 35.82 15.63
C THR A 43 3.77 35.53 17.12
N GLY A 44 3.76 34.25 17.52
CA GLY A 44 3.49 33.82 18.90
C GLY A 44 1.99 33.81 19.27
N GLU A 45 1.13 34.30 18.37
CA GLU A 45 -0.32 34.24 18.48
C GLU A 45 -0.86 33.33 17.37
N TRP A 46 -1.86 32.50 17.67
CA TRP A 46 -2.49 31.64 16.67
C TRP A 46 -3.23 32.49 15.63
N LYS A 47 -2.82 32.35 14.37
CA LYS A 47 -3.54 32.91 13.22
C LYS A 47 -4.12 31.77 12.40
N ASP A 48 -5.43 31.78 12.20
CA ASP A 48 -6.08 30.82 11.33
C ASP A 48 -5.78 31.18 9.87
N SER A 49 -4.99 30.33 9.20
CA SER A 49 -4.66 30.48 7.78
C SER A 49 -5.14 29.26 7.03
N ASP A 50 -5.81 29.50 5.90
CA ASP A 50 -6.27 28.43 5.03
C ASP A 50 -5.09 27.66 4.43
N PHE A 51 -5.12 26.34 4.59
CA PHE A 51 -4.18 25.45 3.90
C PHE A 51 -4.62 25.30 2.44
N SER A 52 -4.20 26.25 1.60
CA SER A 52 -4.54 26.29 0.18
C SER A 52 -3.31 26.13 -0.72
N ALA A 53 -3.54 25.59 -1.92
CA ALA A 53 -2.49 25.45 -2.93
C ALA A 53 -1.94 26.81 -3.38
N GLU A 54 -2.76 27.86 -3.41
CA GLU A 54 -2.32 29.21 -3.81
C GLU A 54 -1.22 29.75 -2.88
N VAL A 55 -1.36 29.51 -1.58
CA VAL A 55 -0.42 30.01 -0.56
C VAL A 55 0.78 29.07 -0.42
N TYR A 56 0.54 27.76 -0.41
CA TYR A 56 1.54 26.78 0.00
C TYR A 56 2.26 26.06 -1.13
N ARG A 57 1.87 26.25 -2.40
CA ARG A 57 2.55 25.63 -3.55
C ARG A 57 4.06 25.93 -3.61
N PRO A 58 4.54 27.16 -3.38
CA PRO A 58 5.98 27.42 -3.38
C PRO A 58 6.75 26.61 -2.31
N LYS A 59 6.14 26.43 -1.12
CA LYS A 59 6.69 25.63 -0.03
C LYS A 59 6.68 24.15 -0.36
N PHE A 60 5.58 23.66 -0.94
CA PHE A 60 5.49 22.29 -1.45
C PHE A 60 6.56 21.98 -2.49
N ASP A 61 6.71 22.84 -3.51
CA ASP A 61 7.69 22.64 -4.58
C ASP A 61 9.12 22.65 -4.01
N ARG A 62 9.40 23.52 -3.03
CA ARG A 62 10.67 23.54 -2.29
C ARG A 62 10.92 22.23 -1.54
N HIS A 63 9.95 21.74 -0.76
CA HIS A 63 10.09 20.46 -0.04
C HIS A 63 10.30 19.29 -0.98
N LEU A 64 9.57 19.25 -2.09
CA LEU A 64 9.70 18.20 -3.09
C LEU A 64 11.09 18.24 -3.75
N TRP A 65 11.60 19.42 -4.07
CA TRP A 65 12.95 19.58 -4.59
C TRP A 65 14.00 19.14 -3.57
N MET A 66 13.87 19.55 -2.30
CA MET A 66 14.79 19.14 -1.23
C MET A 66 14.80 17.62 -1.01
N LEU A 67 13.65 16.96 -1.09
CA LEU A 67 13.55 15.51 -0.99
C LEU A 67 14.27 14.81 -2.15
N LYS A 68 14.13 15.32 -3.39
CA LYS A 68 14.84 14.78 -4.56
C LYS A 68 16.35 14.99 -4.46
N ASP A 69 16.79 16.18 -4.06
CA ASP A 69 18.21 16.49 -3.84
C ASP A 69 18.80 15.62 -2.72
N PHE A 70 18.05 15.42 -1.64
CA PHE A 70 18.43 14.52 -0.54
C PHE A 70 18.56 13.06 -1.00
N GLU A 71 17.67 12.58 -1.86
CA GLU A 71 17.77 11.24 -2.45
C GLU A 71 19.07 11.06 -3.23
N VAL A 72 19.42 12.04 -4.06
CA VAL A 72 20.66 12.02 -4.86
C VAL A 72 21.88 12.00 -3.93
N LYS A 73 21.93 12.90 -2.95
CA LYS A 73 23.06 13.04 -2.01
C LYS A 73 23.22 11.85 -1.06
N THR A 74 22.15 11.12 -0.78
CA THR A 74 22.17 9.97 0.15
C THR A 74 21.95 8.64 -0.55
N SER A 75 22.13 8.61 -1.88
CA SER A 75 21.88 7.45 -2.73
C SER A 75 22.66 6.20 -2.28
N GLU A 76 23.93 6.36 -1.90
CA GLU A 76 24.77 5.26 -1.39
C GLU A 76 24.21 4.64 -0.10
N ALA A 77 23.74 5.48 0.82
CA ALA A 77 23.17 5.05 2.10
C ALA A 77 21.71 4.58 2.00
N LYS A 78 21.05 4.82 0.85
CA LYS A 78 19.65 4.47 0.57
C LYS A 78 18.69 4.92 1.67
N ILE A 79 18.94 6.10 2.24
CA ILE A 79 18.15 6.61 3.39
C ILE A 79 16.71 6.85 2.97
N LEU A 80 16.49 7.60 1.89
CA LEU A 80 15.15 7.99 1.47
C LEU A 80 14.29 6.79 1.03
N PRO A 81 14.80 5.80 0.23
CA PRO A 81 14.06 4.57 -0.04
C PRO A 81 13.62 3.83 1.24
N ARG A 82 14.53 3.65 2.21
CA ARG A 82 14.22 2.96 3.48
C ARG A 82 13.15 3.71 4.28
N LEU A 83 13.24 5.04 4.33
CA LEU A 83 12.24 5.89 4.99
C LEU A 83 10.86 5.73 4.33
N ARG A 84 10.79 5.80 2.99
CA ARG A 84 9.52 5.69 2.24
C ARG A 84 8.83 4.35 2.47
N THR A 85 9.59 3.25 2.47
CA THR A 85 9.03 1.92 2.79
C THR A 85 8.59 1.82 4.24
N HIS A 86 9.39 2.32 5.18
CA HIS A 86 9.04 2.29 6.60
C HIS A 86 7.77 3.08 6.90
N LEU A 87 7.64 4.28 6.33
CA LEU A 87 6.44 5.10 6.45
C LEU A 87 5.22 4.39 5.86
N LEU A 88 5.36 3.69 4.72
CA LEU A 88 4.26 2.95 4.12
C LEU A 88 3.76 1.82 5.03
N THR A 89 4.68 1.01 5.58
CA THR A 89 4.34 -0.06 6.54
C THR A 89 3.63 0.51 7.76
N LYS A 90 4.09 1.64 8.29
CA LYS A 90 3.42 2.31 9.41
C LYS A 90 2.03 2.81 9.00
N ALA A 91 1.91 3.48 7.85
CA ALA A 91 0.64 3.99 7.36
C ALA A 91 -0.39 2.86 7.18
N ARG A 92 -0.01 1.74 6.56
CA ARG A 92 -0.89 0.56 6.39
C ARG A 92 -1.34 -0.02 7.72
N LYS A 93 -0.42 -0.25 8.65
CA LYS A 93 -0.73 -0.72 10.01
C LYS A 93 -1.74 0.17 10.73
N HIS A 94 -1.61 1.49 10.61
CA HIS A 94 -2.51 2.44 11.26
C HIS A 94 -3.82 2.69 10.48
N ALA A 95 -3.83 2.41 9.18
CA ALA A 95 -5.00 2.48 8.32
C ALA A 95 -5.85 1.20 8.34
N LYS A 96 -5.50 0.21 9.19
CA LYS A 96 -6.12 -1.14 9.23
C LYS A 96 -6.10 -1.88 7.90
N VAL A 97 -5.15 -1.55 7.02
CA VAL A 97 -4.92 -2.33 5.80
C VAL A 97 -4.22 -3.61 6.25
N GLU A 98 -4.76 -4.78 5.91
CA GLU A 98 -4.04 -6.04 6.13
C GLU A 98 -2.70 -5.98 5.39
N GLU A 99 -1.59 -6.06 6.14
CA GLU A 99 -0.29 -6.25 5.52
C GLU A 99 -0.34 -7.60 4.80
N PRO A 100 0.03 -7.71 3.52
CA PRO A 100 0.26 -9.02 2.93
C PRO A 100 1.36 -9.66 3.78
N SER A 101 1.00 -10.71 4.52
CA SER A 101 1.91 -11.33 5.47
C SER A 101 3.23 -11.61 4.77
N ARG A 102 4.36 -11.19 5.37
CA ARG A 102 5.67 -11.76 5.06
C ARG A 102 5.70 -13.21 5.57
N THR A 103 4.91 -14.06 4.96
CA THR A 103 5.19 -15.48 4.80
C THR A 103 5.94 -15.54 3.46
N ALA A 104 7.25 -15.73 3.38
CA ALA A 104 7.94 -16.92 3.89
C ALA A 104 6.95 -18.08 3.90
N SER A 105 6.80 -18.73 2.74
CA SER A 105 6.11 -20.00 2.52
C SER A 105 5.38 -20.56 3.75
N THR A 106 4.12 -20.18 3.93
CA THR A 106 3.14 -21.07 4.54
C THR A 106 2.24 -21.41 3.37
N SER A 107 2.48 -22.53 2.70
CA SER A 107 1.67 -23.71 2.99
C SER A 107 0.25 -23.26 3.35
N THR A 108 -0.49 -22.78 2.34
CA THR A 108 -1.87 -23.24 2.24
C THR A 108 -1.71 -24.74 2.33
N THR A 109 -2.05 -25.33 3.47
CA THR A 109 -2.21 -26.77 3.53
C THR A 109 -3.36 -27.00 2.56
N ILE A 110 -2.98 -27.19 1.28
CA ILE A 110 -3.86 -27.74 0.27
C ILE A 110 -4.31 -29.01 0.96
N ASP A 111 -5.56 -29.04 1.38
CA ASP A 111 -6.15 -30.22 1.97
C ASP A 111 -6.32 -31.21 0.82
N TYR A 112 -5.21 -31.89 0.51
CA TYR A 112 -5.14 -32.86 -0.57
C TYR A 112 -6.15 -33.98 -0.32
N ALA A 113 -6.53 -34.26 0.94
CA ALA A 113 -7.56 -35.24 1.25
C ALA A 113 -8.94 -34.76 0.80
N ALA A 114 -9.29 -33.49 1.06
CA ALA A 114 -10.53 -32.91 0.55
C ALA A 114 -10.55 -32.83 -0.99
N ALA A 115 -9.43 -32.45 -1.61
CA ALA A 115 -9.32 -32.37 -3.07
C ALA A 115 -9.35 -33.75 -3.78
N MET A 116 -8.78 -34.79 -3.16
CA MET A 116 -8.85 -36.17 -3.67
C MET A 116 -10.25 -36.76 -3.54
N ALA A 117 -10.95 -36.52 -2.42
CA ALA A 117 -12.31 -36.98 -2.22
C ALA A 117 -13.29 -36.37 -3.24
N ASP A 118 -13.12 -35.09 -3.58
CA ASP A 118 -13.93 -34.38 -4.57
C ASP A 118 -13.68 -34.91 -6.00
N TRP A 119 -12.45 -35.35 -6.30
CA TRP A 119 -12.08 -35.93 -7.59
C TRP A 119 -12.62 -37.35 -7.79
N GLU A 120 -12.55 -38.21 -6.76
CA GLU A 120 -13.06 -39.58 -6.82
C GLU A 120 -14.60 -39.63 -6.95
N GLY A 121 -15.31 -38.65 -6.41
CA GLY A 121 -16.77 -38.52 -6.55
C GLY A 121 -17.23 -38.06 -7.94
N ASN A 122 -16.33 -37.50 -8.75
CA ASN A 122 -16.64 -36.85 -10.02
C ASN A 122 -16.01 -37.54 -11.24
N VAL A 123 -15.51 -38.78 -11.10
CA VAL A 123 -15.13 -39.60 -12.25
C VAL A 123 -16.38 -39.96 -13.03
N LEU A 124 -16.52 -39.24 -14.13
CA LEU A 124 -17.55 -39.32 -15.15
C LEU A 124 -17.90 -40.77 -15.45
N SER A 125 -19.17 -41.09 -15.21
CA SER A 125 -19.93 -42.03 -16.00
C SER A 125 -19.88 -41.59 -17.46
N ASP A 126 -18.85 -42.03 -18.20
CA ASP A 126 -19.01 -42.28 -19.63
C ASP A 126 -19.30 -43.76 -19.78
N GLY A 127 -20.60 -44.04 -19.80
CA GLY A 127 -21.13 -45.33 -20.20
C GLY A 127 -21.10 -45.52 -21.71
N GLU A 128 -21.17 -46.82 -22.06
CA GLU A 128 -21.53 -47.42 -23.35
C GLU A 128 -20.42 -47.52 -24.42
N ASN A 129 -20.26 -48.63 -25.15
CA ASN A 129 -20.76 -50.01 -25.10
C ASN A 129 -20.07 -50.77 -26.25
N GLY A 130 -19.92 -52.09 -26.11
CA GLY A 130 -19.71 -53.04 -27.21
C GLY A 130 -18.25 -53.35 -27.55
N ASP A 131 -17.86 -54.57 -27.90
CA ASP A 131 -18.56 -55.86 -27.95
C ASP A 131 -17.50 -56.93 -28.30
N GLY A 132 -17.73 -58.19 -27.92
CA GLY A 132 -17.31 -59.35 -28.72
C GLY A 132 -16.02 -60.13 -28.38
N HIS A 133 -16.24 -61.31 -27.76
CA HIS A 133 -15.60 -62.64 -27.96
C HIS A 133 -14.07 -62.82 -27.87
N GLY A 134 -13.55 -63.77 -27.07
CA GLY A 134 -13.58 -65.23 -27.33
C GLY A 134 -12.41 -65.58 -28.26
N GLU A 135 -11.43 -66.42 -27.95
CA GLU A 135 -11.32 -67.66 -27.16
C GLU A 135 -9.93 -67.75 -26.48
#